data_AF-A0A3N9W3Q9-F1
#
_entry.id   AF-A0A3N9W3Q9-F1
#
_cell.length_a   1.000
_cell.length_b   1.000
_cell.length_c   1.000
_cell.angle_alpha   90.00
_cell.angle_beta   90.00
_cell.angle_gamma   90.00
#
_symmetry.space_group_name_H-M   'P 1'
#
loop_
_entity.id
_entity.type
_entity.pdbx_description
1 polymer ?
#
loop_
_entity_poly.entity_id
_entity_poly.type
_entity_poly.pdbx_seq_one_letter_code
_entity_poly.pdbx_strand_id
1 'polypeptide(L)'
;MTIPVATTKKILLHIFLISAIFVVLFWGNTLSRQHSQFSLGEQAAARSEVITAISAYSSAIHMYTPGSSLVKTAASRLWSLGESLERAGDTERALLAYNSLRSSCYAIRGLTNPCTEWIARCDGKLAKLTVERSSPTKSTNPNQ
;
A
#
# COMPACT_ATOMS: atom_id res chain seq x y z
N MET A 1 -6.15 36.92 -40.10
CA MET A 1 -7.03 37.34 -38.99
C MET A 1 -6.29 37.07 -37.69
N THR A 2 -5.58 38.06 -37.15
CA THR A 2 -4.77 37.89 -35.92
C THR A 2 -5.67 38.06 -34.70
N ILE A 3 -5.80 37.00 -33.89
CA ILE A 3 -6.54 37.08 -32.62
C ILE A 3 -5.82 38.10 -31.73
N PRO A 4 -6.52 39.09 -31.16
CA PRO A 4 -5.88 40.10 -30.32
C PRO A 4 -5.25 39.43 -29.09
N VAL A 5 -4.01 39.84 -28.75
CA VAL A 5 -3.19 39.26 -27.67
C VAL A 5 -3.93 39.18 -26.33
N ALA A 6 -4.82 40.14 -26.04
CA ALA A 6 -5.66 40.15 -24.85
C ALA A 6 -6.65 38.96 -24.79
N THR A 7 -7.19 38.54 -25.93
CA THR A 7 -8.09 37.38 -26.03
C THR A 7 -7.31 36.07 -25.86
N THR A 8 -6.10 35.97 -26.41
CA THR A 8 -5.22 34.80 -26.22
C THR A 8 -4.85 34.59 -24.75
N LYS A 9 -4.50 35.67 -24.02
CA LYS A 9 -4.21 35.61 -22.58
C LYS A 9 -5.41 35.12 -21.76
N LYS A 10 -6.62 35.59 -22.09
CA LYS A 10 -7.86 35.14 -21.44
C LYS A 10 -8.13 33.66 -21.70
N ILE A 11 -7.95 33.19 -22.94
CA ILE A 11 -8.15 31.77 -23.30
C ILE A 11 -7.16 30.89 -22.53
N LEU A 12 -5.87 31.25 -22.49
CA LEU A 12 -4.86 30.52 -21.72
C LEU A 12 -5.21 30.45 -20.23
N LEU A 13 -5.69 31.55 -19.65
CA LEU A 13 -6.13 31.57 -18.25
C LEU A 13 -7.31 30.63 -18.01
N HIS A 14 -8.31 30.60 -18.89
CA HIS A 14 -9.46 29.70 -18.73
C HIS A 14 -9.05 28.23 -18.88
N ILE A 15 -8.19 27.92 -19.85
CA ILE A 15 -7.64 26.56 -20.02
C ILE A 15 -6.90 26.13 -18.76
N PHE A 16 -6.06 27.00 -18.19
CA PHE A 16 -5.35 26.74 -16.95
C PHE A 16 -6.29 26.53 -15.76
N LEU A 17 -7.34 27.36 -15.62
CA LEU A 17 -8.32 27.20 -14.54
C LEU A 17 -9.10 25.89 -14.67
N ILE A 18 -9.55 25.56 -15.88
CA ILE A 18 -10.28 24.32 -16.15
C ILE A 18 -9.39 23.11 -15.87
N SER A 19 -8.13 23.12 -16.34
CA SER A 19 -7.20 22.02 -16.07
C SER A 19 -6.88 21.88 -14.59
N ALA A 20 -6.71 22.98 -13.86
CA ALA A 20 -6.51 22.97 -12.41
C ALA A 20 -7.73 22.37 -11.68
N ILE A 21 -8.95 22.71 -12.09
CA ILE A 21 -10.18 22.13 -11.53
C ILE A 21 -10.23 20.62 -11.79
N PHE A 22 -9.91 20.16 -12.99
CA PHE A 22 -9.84 18.72 -13.30
C PHE A 22 -8.82 17.99 -12.43
N VAL A 23 -7.64 18.58 -12.21
CA VAL A 23 -6.62 18.01 -11.33
C VAL A 23 -7.15 17.88 -9.89
N VAL A 24 -7.78 18.92 -9.36
CA VAL A 24 -8.36 18.90 -8.01
C VAL A 24 -9.46 17.85 -7.86
N LEU A 25 -10.37 17.75 -8.83
CA LEU A 25 -11.45 16.77 -8.81
C LEU A 25 -10.90 15.33 -8.90
N PHE A 26 -9.90 15.10 -9.77
CA PHE A 26 -9.24 13.81 -9.89
C PHE A 26 -8.52 13.41 -8.59
N TRP A 27 -7.83 14.37 -7.96
CA TRP A 27 -7.13 14.17 -6.69
C TRP A 27 -8.10 13.83 -5.56
N GLY A 28 -9.18 14.61 -5.42
CA GLY A 28 -10.20 14.40 -4.40
C GLY A 28 -10.90 13.04 -4.55
N ASN A 29 -11.24 12.65 -5.79
CA ASN A 29 -11.82 11.33 -6.06
C ASN A 29 -10.85 10.19 -5.70
N THR A 30 -9.57 10.33 -6.03
CA THR A 30 -8.54 9.33 -5.71
C THR A 30 -8.37 9.18 -4.20
N LEU A 31 -8.31 10.29 -3.46
CA LEU A 31 -8.26 10.29 -1.99
C LEU A 31 -9.48 9.60 -1.37
N SER A 32 -10.68 9.93 -1.84
CA SER A 32 -11.92 9.30 -1.36
C SER A 32 -11.89 7.77 -1.54
N ARG A 33 -11.44 7.30 -2.71
CA ARG A 33 -11.27 5.87 -2.99
C ARG A 33 -10.19 5.24 -2.11
N GLN A 34 -9.09 5.94 -1.87
CA GLN A 34 -8.02 5.48 -0.99
C GLN A 34 -8.53 5.25 0.44
N HIS A 35 -9.31 6.19 0.98
CA HIS A 35 -9.94 6.08 2.29
C HIS A 35 -10.95 4.94 2.36
N SER A 36 -11.75 4.74 1.30
CA SER A 36 -12.69 3.63 1.21
C SER A 36 -11.98 2.28 1.27
N GLN A 37 -10.87 2.11 0.53
CA GLN A 37 -10.07 0.87 0.57
C GLN A 37 -9.42 0.66 1.94
N PHE A 38 -8.90 1.73 2.57
CA PHE A 38 -8.36 1.62 3.92
C PHE A 38 -9.42 1.18 4.95
N SER A 39 -10.61 1.78 4.88
CA SER A 39 -11.75 1.41 5.73
C SER A 39 -12.19 -0.04 5.50
N LEU A 40 -12.19 -0.50 4.25
CA LEU A 40 -12.46 -1.91 3.93
C LEU A 40 -11.41 -2.83 4.58
N GLY A 41 -10.14 -2.43 4.58
CA GLY A 41 -9.06 -3.15 5.25
C GLY A 41 -9.25 -3.26 6.75
N GLU A 42 -9.58 -2.16 7.44
CA GLU A 42 -9.84 -2.17 8.88
C GLU A 42 -11.04 -3.06 9.23
N GLN A 43 -12.11 -2.98 8.43
CA GLN A 43 -13.30 -3.83 8.62
C GLN A 43 -13.01 -5.31 8.38
N ALA A 44 -12.28 -5.65 7.31
CA ALA A 44 -11.90 -7.03 7.02
C ALA A 44 -10.96 -7.59 8.11
N ALA A 45 -10.02 -6.78 8.60
CA ALA A 45 -9.14 -7.16 9.70
C ALA A 45 -9.94 -7.42 10.99
N ALA A 46 -10.95 -6.59 11.29
CA ALA A 46 -11.83 -6.79 12.43
C ALA A 46 -12.69 -8.06 12.32
N ARG A 47 -13.01 -8.52 11.10
CA ARG A 47 -13.72 -9.77 10.83
C ARG A 47 -12.80 -10.98 10.65
N SER A 48 -11.50 -10.84 10.88
CA SER A 48 -10.49 -11.88 10.63
C SER A 48 -10.44 -12.38 9.17
N GLU A 49 -10.91 -11.57 8.22
CA GLU A 49 -10.86 -11.83 6.78
C GLU A 49 -9.48 -11.42 6.23
N VAL A 50 -8.47 -12.21 6.56
CA VAL A 50 -7.04 -11.89 6.33
C VAL A 50 -6.74 -11.50 4.89
N ILE A 51 -7.20 -12.28 3.91
CA ILE A 51 -6.90 -12.04 2.49
C ILE A 51 -7.53 -10.73 2.01
N THR A 52 -8.78 -10.47 2.40
CA THR A 52 -9.49 -9.22 2.09
C THR A 52 -8.77 -8.03 2.71
N ALA A 53 -8.33 -8.14 3.97
CA ALA A 53 -7.58 -7.09 4.65
C ALA A 53 -6.26 -6.77 3.94
N ILE A 54 -5.48 -7.79 3.57
CA ILE A 54 -4.23 -7.64 2.81
C ILE A 54 -4.46 -6.92 1.48
N SER A 55 -5.46 -7.36 0.71
CA SER A 55 -5.82 -6.76 -0.58
C SER A 55 -6.28 -5.31 -0.46
N ALA A 56 -7.08 -5.00 0.55
CA ALA A 56 -7.59 -3.66 0.79
C ALA A 56 -6.48 -2.68 1.23
N TYR A 57 -5.59 -3.09 2.16
CA TYR A 57 -4.45 -2.26 2.55
C TYR A 57 -3.46 -2.03 1.41
N SER A 58 -3.11 -3.08 0.65
CA SER A 58 -2.23 -2.94 -0.52
C SER A 58 -2.84 -2.01 -1.58
N SER A 59 -4.15 -2.10 -1.82
CA SER A 59 -4.87 -1.17 -2.70
C SER A 59 -4.79 0.27 -2.20
N ALA A 60 -4.95 0.51 -0.88
CA ALA A 60 -4.80 1.83 -0.28
C ALA A 60 -3.37 2.39 -0.41
N ILE A 61 -2.34 1.52 -0.38
CA ILE A 61 -0.95 1.91 -0.63
C ILE A 61 -0.76 2.30 -2.10
N HIS A 62 -1.27 1.50 -3.05
CA HIS A 62 -1.16 1.78 -4.49
C HIS A 62 -1.80 3.10 -4.93
N MET A 63 -2.85 3.52 -4.24
CA MET A 63 -3.51 4.82 -4.46
C MET A 63 -2.72 5.97 -3.82
N TYR A 64 -1.39 5.98 -3.97
CA TYR A 64 -0.53 7.00 -3.42
C TYR A 64 -0.88 8.38 -3.98
N THR A 65 -1.15 9.30 -3.07
CA THR A 65 -1.36 10.71 -3.34
C THR A 65 -0.32 11.50 -2.54
N PRO A 66 0.54 12.30 -3.21
CA PRO A 66 1.47 13.19 -2.53
C PRO A 66 0.82 13.99 -1.39
N GLY A 67 1.44 13.96 -0.22
CA GLY A 67 0.94 14.62 1.00
C GLY A 67 -0.01 13.79 1.86
N SER A 68 -0.48 12.63 1.38
CA SER A 68 -1.35 11.74 2.19
C SER A 68 -0.54 10.92 3.20
N SER A 69 -0.98 10.92 4.45
CA SER A 69 -0.44 10.05 5.51
C SER A 69 -0.95 8.60 5.41
N LEU A 70 -2.00 8.37 4.62
CA LEU A 70 -2.72 7.09 4.62
C LEU A 70 -1.86 5.92 4.14
N VAL A 71 -0.90 6.16 3.25
CA VAL A 71 0.06 5.12 2.82
C VAL A 71 0.88 4.60 3.99
N LYS A 72 1.38 5.49 4.85
CA LYS A 72 2.15 5.09 6.03
C LYS A 72 1.27 4.33 7.03
N THR A 73 0.05 4.79 7.24
CA THR A 73 -0.92 4.12 8.11
C THR A 73 -1.29 2.73 7.58
N ALA A 74 -1.61 2.61 6.29
CA ALA A 74 -1.92 1.33 5.64
C ALA A 74 -0.74 0.35 5.71
N ALA A 75 0.48 0.83 5.45
CA ALA A 75 1.69 0.02 5.59
C ALA A 75 1.90 -0.48 7.03
N SER A 76 1.69 0.39 8.02
CA SER A 76 1.78 0.02 9.44
C SER A 76 0.71 -1.00 9.84
N ARG A 77 -0.52 -0.86 9.33
CA ARG A 77 -1.60 -1.83 9.57
C ARG A 77 -1.32 -3.18 8.95
N LEU A 78 -0.85 -3.19 7.70
CA LEU A 78 -0.49 -4.41 7.00
C LEU A 78 0.71 -5.13 7.66
N TRP A 79 1.69 -4.38 8.15
CA TRP A 79 2.78 -4.91 8.97
C TRP A 79 2.27 -5.56 10.26
N SER A 80 1.46 -4.83 11.04
CA SER A 80 0.89 -5.34 12.28
C SER A 80 0.03 -6.58 12.07
N LEU A 81 -0.69 -6.67 10.94
CA LEU A 81 -1.45 -7.86 10.57
C LEU A 81 -0.50 -9.05 10.34
N GLY A 82 0.59 -8.85 9.59
CA GLY A 82 1.64 -9.86 9.42
C GLY A 82 2.23 -10.36 10.74
N GLU A 83 2.57 -9.44 11.66
CA GLU A 83 3.11 -9.80 12.98
C GLU A 83 2.10 -10.54 13.86
N SER A 84 0.80 -10.25 13.70
CA SER A 84 -0.26 -10.97 14.42
C SER A 84 -0.44 -12.40 13.91
N LEU A 85 -0.37 -12.60 12.59
CA LEU A 85 -0.47 -13.90 11.95
C LEU A 85 0.73 -14.78 12.27
N GLU A 86 1.92 -14.19 12.27
CA GLU A 86 3.15 -14.88 12.66
C GLU A 86 3.10 -15.35 14.12
N ARG A 87 2.65 -14.48 15.05
CA ARG A 87 2.45 -14.87 16.45
C ARG A 87 1.38 -15.95 16.63
N ALA A 88 0.40 -16.01 15.74
CA ALA A 88 -0.61 -17.05 15.71
C ALA A 88 -0.13 -18.36 15.07
N GLY A 89 1.11 -18.41 14.54
CA GLY A 89 1.68 -19.56 13.85
C GLY A 89 1.20 -19.72 12.40
N ASP A 90 0.43 -18.77 11.86
CA ASP A 90 -0.01 -18.76 10.47
C ASP A 90 1.07 -18.14 9.57
N THR A 91 2.20 -18.84 9.46
CA THR A 91 3.39 -18.38 8.73
C THR A 91 3.11 -18.14 7.24
N GLU A 92 2.23 -18.94 6.62
CA GLU A 92 1.82 -18.78 5.22
C GLU A 92 1.16 -17.41 5.00
N ARG A 93 0.14 -17.06 5.80
CA ARG A 93 -0.55 -15.78 5.65
C ARG A 93 0.30 -14.60 6.11
N ALA A 94 1.19 -14.79 7.10
CA ALA A 94 2.16 -13.78 7.48
C ALA A 94 3.10 -13.43 6.31
N LEU A 95 3.66 -14.45 5.63
CA LEU A 95 4.49 -14.26 4.44
C LEU A 95 3.73 -13.57 3.31
N LEU A 96 2.45 -13.87 3.12
CA LEU A 96 1.61 -13.19 2.15
C LEU A 96 1.46 -11.69 2.48
N ALA A 97 1.20 -11.35 3.74
CA ALA A 97 1.07 -9.97 4.18
C ALA A 97 2.38 -9.17 3.96
N TYR A 98 3.53 -9.74 4.36
CA TYR A 98 4.83 -9.08 4.18
C TYR A 98 5.23 -8.93 2.71
N ASN A 99 4.98 -9.94 1.86
CA ASN A 99 5.22 -9.84 0.42
C ASN A 99 4.31 -8.82 -0.25
N SER A 100 3.03 -8.79 0.12
CA SER A 100 2.07 -7.80 -0.39
C SER A 100 2.50 -6.39 -0.01
N LEU A 101 2.89 -6.15 1.24
CA LEU A 101 3.42 -4.87 1.70
C LEU A 101 4.63 -4.44 0.88
N ARG A 102 5.64 -5.32 0.78
CA ARG A 102 6.85 -5.05 0.00
C ARG A 102 6.53 -4.70 -1.45
N SER A 103 5.69 -5.49 -2.11
CA SER A 103 5.30 -5.28 -3.51
C SER A 103 4.60 -3.94 -3.70
N SER A 104 3.64 -3.61 -2.84
CA SER A 104 2.93 -2.33 -2.90
C SER A 104 3.85 -1.13 -2.65
N CYS A 105 4.81 -1.27 -1.74
CA CYS A 105 5.83 -0.26 -1.52
C CYS A 105 6.73 -0.04 -2.75
N TYR A 106 7.08 -1.10 -3.48
CA TYR A 106 7.83 -0.98 -4.73
C TYR A 106 7.01 -0.29 -5.83
N ALA A 107 5.70 -0.57 -5.91
CA ALA A 107 4.82 -0.01 -6.94
C ALA A 107 4.63 1.51 -6.84
N ILE A 108 4.82 2.10 -5.66
CA ILE A 108 4.67 3.55 -5.44
C ILE A 108 6.01 4.28 -5.29
N ARG A 109 7.12 3.63 -5.64
CA ARG A 109 8.45 4.22 -5.57
C ARG A 109 8.56 5.36 -6.58
N GLY A 110 8.72 6.58 -6.10
CA GLY A 110 8.80 7.79 -6.92
C GLY A 110 9.58 8.92 -6.26
N LEU A 111 9.21 10.17 -6.55
CA LEU A 111 9.95 11.39 -6.14
C LEU A 111 10.06 11.55 -4.62
N THR A 112 9.01 11.15 -3.91
CA THR A 112 8.96 11.01 -2.46
C THR A 112 8.84 9.52 -2.17
N ASN A 113 9.73 8.95 -1.36
CA ASN A 113 9.74 7.51 -1.09
C ASN A 113 9.18 7.22 0.32
N PRO A 114 7.85 7.24 0.52
CA PRO A 114 7.23 7.09 1.85
C PRO A 114 7.41 5.68 2.42
N CYS A 115 7.85 4.72 1.61
CA CYS A 115 7.85 3.30 1.94
C CYS A 115 9.25 2.65 2.03
N THR A 116 10.33 3.41 1.95
CA THR A 116 11.71 2.88 2.01
C THR A 116 11.96 2.03 3.26
N GLU A 117 11.49 2.50 4.42
CA GLU A 117 11.60 1.80 5.70
C GLU A 117 10.90 0.43 5.67
N TRP A 118 9.69 0.37 5.09
CA TRP A 118 8.89 -0.85 5.03
C TRP A 118 9.53 -1.90 4.13
N ILE A 119 10.13 -1.50 3.01
CA ILE A 119 10.88 -2.41 2.13
C ILE A 119 12.00 -3.09 2.89
N ALA A 120 12.85 -2.31 3.58
CA ALA A 120 13.97 -2.85 4.35
C ALA A 120 13.51 -3.80 5.47
N ARG A 121 12.43 -3.46 6.18
CA ARG A 121 11.83 -4.32 7.20
C ARG A 121 11.31 -5.62 6.61
N CYS A 122 10.57 -5.57 5.51
CA CYS A 122 10.05 -6.74 4.82
C CYS A 122 11.17 -7.65 4.33
N ASP A 123 12.23 -7.12 3.73
CA ASP A 123 13.35 -7.91 3.23
C ASP A 123 14.03 -8.71 4.36
N GLY A 124 14.30 -8.05 5.50
CA GLY A 124 14.86 -8.72 6.67
C GLY A 124 13.92 -9.77 7.27
N LYS A 125 12.60 -9.51 7.25
CA LYS A 125 11.59 -10.41 7.83
C LYS A 125 11.35 -11.65 6.96
N LEU A 126 11.20 -11.45 5.66
CA LEU A 126 10.99 -12.53 4.68
C LEU A 126 12.19 -13.48 4.66
N ALA A 127 13.43 -12.95 4.70
CA ALA A 127 14.63 -13.77 4.76
C ALA A 127 14.62 -14.74 5.96
N LYS A 128 14.23 -14.25 7.15
CA LYS A 128 14.13 -15.08 8.36
C LYS A 128 13.06 -16.17 8.23
N LEU A 129 11.85 -15.78 7.84
CA LEU A 129 10.71 -16.71 7.75
C LEU A 129 10.89 -17.76 6.65
N THR A 130 11.54 -17.42 5.53
CA THR A 130 11.86 -18.40 4.49
C THR A 130 12.89 -19.43 4.99
N VAL A 131 13.90 -19.00 5.74
CA VAL A 131 14.89 -19.90 6.34
C VAL A 131 14.23 -20.85 7.35
N GLU A 132 13.37 -20.33 8.23
CA GLU A 132 12.61 -21.12 9.20
C GLU A 132 11.69 -22.15 8.51
N ARG A 133 11.00 -21.77 7.43
CA ARG A 133 10.18 -22.70 6.64
C ARG A 133 11.04 -23.79 5.97
N SER A 134 12.24 -23.44 5.50
CA SER A 134 13.13 -24.36 4.78
C SER A 134 13.95 -25.27 5.68
N SER A 135 14.04 -24.96 6.98
CA SER A 135 14.69 -25.81 7.98
C SER A 135 13.69 -26.90 8.38
N PRO A 136 13.82 -28.14 7.89
CA PRO A 136 12.96 -29.19 8.36
C PRO A 136 13.31 -29.41 9.82
N THR A 137 12.33 -29.30 10.71
CA THR A 137 12.45 -29.88 12.04
C THR A 137 12.88 -31.32 11.82
N LYS A 138 14.11 -31.63 12.21
CA LYS A 138 14.63 -32.97 12.37
C LYS A 138 13.75 -33.64 13.43
N SER A 139 12.57 -34.09 13.03
CA SER A 139 11.68 -34.93 13.82
C SER A 139 12.33 -36.30 13.86
N THR A 140 13.25 -36.44 14.79
CA THR A 140 13.48 -37.64 15.59
C THR A 140 12.35 -38.65 15.39
N ASN A 141 12.65 -39.76 14.71
CA ASN A 141 11.93 -41.00 14.92
C ASN A 141 12.80 -41.86 15.86
N PRO A 142 12.51 -41.91 17.17
CA PRO A 142 13.18 -42.79 18.11
C PRO A 142 12.34 -44.06 18.29
N ASN A 143 12.22 -44.87 17.23
CA ASN A 143 11.62 -46.21 17.27
C ASN A 143 12.30 -47.07 16.17
N GLN A 144 13.61 -47.36 16.21
CA GLN A 144 14.30 -48.15 17.25
C GLN A 144 13.79 -48.05 18.68
#